data_AF-A0A960BZ55-F1
#
_entry.id   AF-A0A960BZ55-F1
#
_cell.length_a   1.000
_cell.length_b   1.000
_cell.length_c   1.000
_cell.angle_alpha   90.00
_cell.angle_beta   90.00
_cell.angle_gamma   90.00
#
_symmetry.space_group_name_H-M   'P 1'
#
loop_
_entity.id
_entity.type
_entity.pdbx_description
1 polymer ?
#
loop_
_entity_poly.entity_id
_entity_poly.type
_entity_poly.pdbx_seq_one_letter_code
_entity_poly.pdbx_strand_id
1 'polypeptide(L)' 'MSDLTSKMAARVKTEPARRAAEAFRSPADDMQRATVYLPRATVRALKQAALDRDTSMSKILTDLAQEWLAANKT' A
#
# COMPACT_ATOMS: atom_id res chain seq x y z
N MET A 1 22.87 -42.46 22.03
CA MET A 1 23.13 -41.27 21.19
C MET A 1 22.00 -41.13 20.17
N SER A 2 20.89 -40.45 20.49
CA SER A 2 19.77 -40.29 19.53
C SER A 2 18.80 -39.12 19.81
N ASP A 3 18.84 -38.46 20.97
CA ASP A 3 17.84 -37.42 21.29
C ASP A 3 18.13 -36.03 20.71
N LEU A 4 19.40 -35.73 20.42
CA LEU A 4 19.77 -34.43 19.86
C LEU A 4 19.31 -34.30 18.39
N THR A 5 19.36 -35.40 17.64
CA THR A 5 18.98 -35.46 16.23
C THR A 5 17.47 -35.29 16.04
N SER A 6 16.65 -35.89 16.91
CA SER A 6 15.19 -35.72 16.90
C SER A 6 14.73 -34.30 17.25
N LYS A 7 15.41 -33.63 18.19
CA LYS A 7 15.11 -32.22 18.54
C LYS A 7 15.50 -31.24 17.43
N MET A 8 16.54 -31.55 16.65
CA MET A 8 16.95 -30.73 15.51
C MET A 8 15.98 -30.89 14.32
N ALA A 9 15.48 -32.09 14.06
CA ALA A 9 14.52 -32.36 12.99
C ALA A 9 13.18 -31.62 13.18
N ALA A 10 12.71 -31.49 14.43
CA ALA A 10 11.44 -30.81 14.73
C ALA A 10 11.47 -29.28 14.51
N ARG A 11 12.66 -28.65 14.44
CA ARG A 11 12.82 -27.22 14.18
C ARG A 11 12.81 -26.86 12.69
N VAL A 12 12.92 -27.84 11.80
CA VAL A 12 12.90 -27.63 10.35
C VAL A 12 11.50 -27.92 9.82
N LYS A 13 10.51 -27.17 10.32
CA LYS A 13 9.27 -26.95 9.55
C LYS A 13 9.57 -25.81 8.59
N THR A 14 10.19 -26.15 7.47
CA THR A 14 10.29 -25.26 6.31
C THR A 14 8.87 -25.08 5.77
N GLU A 15 8.17 -24.06 6.26
CA GLU A 15 7.12 -23.45 5.45
C GLU A 15 7.75 -23.12 4.08
N PRO A 16 7.05 -23.40 2.97
CA PRO A 16 7.59 -23.12 1.65
C PRO A 16 7.96 -21.64 1.61
N ALA A 17 9.25 -21.36 1.40
CA ALA A 17 9.75 -20.01 1.29
C ALA A 17 8.90 -19.28 0.25
N ARG A 18 8.05 -18.34 0.69
CA ARG A 18 7.35 -17.43 -0.23
C ARG A 18 8.41 -16.90 -1.18
N ARG A 19 8.16 -17.00 -2.48
CA ARG A 19 9.14 -16.58 -3.49
C ARG A 19 9.58 -15.17 -3.11
N ALA A 20 10.88 -14.93 -3.00
CA ALA A 20 11.42 -13.66 -2.47
C ALA A 20 10.74 -12.42 -3.09
N ALA A 21 10.34 -12.50 -4.36
CA ALA A 21 9.56 -11.49 -5.08
C ALA A 21 8.22 -11.09 -4.42
N GLU A 22 7.55 -11.98 -3.70
CA GLU A 22 6.31 -11.68 -2.96
C GLU A 22 6.58 -10.98 -1.63
N ALA A 23 7.75 -11.22 -1.02
CA ALA A 23 8.15 -10.59 0.24
C ALA A 23 8.62 -9.14 0.07
N PHE A 24 9.02 -8.75 -1.15
CA PHE A 24 9.47 -7.40 -1.49
C PHE A 24 8.41 -6.54 -2.19
N ARG A 25 7.18 -7.04 -2.37
CA ARG A 25 6.13 -6.21 -2.96
C ARG A 25 5.83 -5.04 -2.03
N SER A 26 6.01 -3.83 -2.56
CA SER A 26 5.59 -2.60 -1.89
C SER A 26 4.16 -2.25 -2.32
N PRO A 27 3.34 -1.62 -1.46
CA PRO A 27 2.04 -1.08 -1.88
C PRO A 27 2.14 -0.10 -3.06
N ALA A 28 3.31 0.50 -3.28
CA ALA A 28 3.55 1.40 -4.40
C ALA A 28 3.76 0.66 -5.73
N ASP A 29 4.02 -0.65 -5.71
CA ASP A 29 4.24 -1.46 -6.93
C ASP A 29 2.96 -1.55 -7.78
N ASP A 30 1.79 -1.46 -7.14
CA ASP A 30 0.48 -1.46 -7.80
C ASP A 30 -0.07 -0.01 -8.00
N MET A 31 0.76 1.01 -7.78
CA MET A 31 0.36 2.43 -7.92
C MET A 31 1.02 3.09 -9.12
N GLN A 32 0.24 3.86 -9.90
CA GLN A 32 0.77 4.73 -10.95
C GLN A 32 0.81 6.18 -10.49
N ARG A 33 1.96 6.86 -10.71
CA ARG A 33 2.11 8.30 -10.43
C ARG A 33 1.55 9.12 -11.59
N ALA A 34 0.67 10.06 -11.28
CA ALA A 34 0.19 11.08 -12.21
C ALA A 34 0.58 12.48 -11.73
N THR A 35 1.01 13.34 -12.66
CA THR A 35 1.24 14.78 -12.40
C THR A 35 0.09 15.56 -12.99
N VAL A 36 -0.62 16.33 -12.17
CA VAL A 36 -1.77 17.15 -12.58
C VAL A 36 -1.56 18.60 -12.19
N TYR A 37 -2.11 19.51 -12.99
CA TYR A 37 -2.14 20.93 -12.66
C TYR A 37 -3.39 21.26 -11.85
N LEU A 38 -3.19 21.91 -10.71
CA LEU A 38 -4.26 22.41 -9.83
C LEU A 38 -3.96 23.88 -9.47
N PRO A 39 -4.98 24.71 -9.23
CA PRO A 39 -4.77 26.04 -8.69
C PRO A 39 -3.97 25.99 -7.37
N ARG A 40 -3.04 26.94 -7.18
CA ARG A 40 -2.18 26.98 -5.99
C ARG A 40 -2.99 27.02 -4.69
N ALA A 41 -4.09 27.78 -4.68
CA ALA A 41 -5.01 27.86 -3.55
C ALA A 41 -5.63 26.49 -3.22
N THR A 42 -6.03 25.73 -4.23
CA THR A 42 -6.57 24.37 -4.08
C THR A 42 -5.53 23.42 -3.49
N VAL A 43 -4.28 23.45 -3.97
CA VAL A 43 -3.20 22.63 -3.42
C VAL A 43 -2.97 22.96 -1.94
N ARG A 44 -2.96 24.24 -1.57
CA ARG A 44 -2.81 24.66 -0.16
C ARG A 44 -3.96 24.15 0.71
N ALA A 45 -5.20 24.28 0.24
CA ALA A 45 -6.37 23.80 0.96
C ALA A 45 -6.35 22.27 1.13
N LEU A 46 -6.00 21.52 0.09
CA LEU A 46 -5.88 20.05 0.15
C LEU A 46 -4.79 19.61 1.13
N LYS A 47 -3.64 20.31 1.17
CA LYS A 47 -2.60 20.05 2.18
C LYS A 47 -3.10 20.26 3.59
N GLN A 48 -3.79 21.37 3.84
CA GLN A 48 -4.34 21.67 5.15
C GLN A 48 -5.38 20.61 5.57
N ALA A 49 -6.31 20.28 4.67
CA ALA A 49 -7.33 19.26 4.93
C ALA A 49 -6.72 17.88 5.19
N ALA A 50 -5.60 17.54 4.55
CA ALA A 50 -4.88 16.31 4.81
C ALA A 50 -4.32 16.26 6.25
N LEU A 51 -3.74 17.37 6.73
CA LEU A 51 -3.26 17.49 8.10
C LEU A 51 -4.40 17.43 9.12
N ASP A 52 -5.48 18.19 8.88
CA ASP A 52 -6.61 18.30 9.81
C ASP A 52 -7.35 16.97 10.01
N ARG A 53 -7.30 16.07 9.02
CA ARG A 53 -8.00 14.78 9.00
C ARG A 53 -7.09 13.57 9.17
N ASP A 54 -5.82 13.78 9.54
CA ASP A 54 -4.80 12.74 9.67
C ASP A 54 -4.78 11.77 8.46
N THR A 55 -4.70 12.36 7.26
CA THR A 55 -4.74 11.64 5.97
C THR A 55 -3.71 12.21 5.00
N SER A 56 -3.71 11.74 3.75
CA SER A 56 -2.83 12.26 2.70
C SER A 56 -3.63 12.91 1.57
N MET A 57 -3.00 13.85 0.88
CA MET A 57 -3.57 14.42 -0.36
C MET A 57 -3.87 13.34 -1.40
N SER A 58 -2.99 12.35 -1.54
CA SER A 58 -3.19 11.24 -2.46
C SER A 58 -4.47 10.49 -2.12
N LYS A 59 -4.73 10.20 -0.84
CA LYS A 59 -5.97 9.56 -0.41
C LYS A 59 -7.21 10.40 -0.73
N ILE A 60 -7.19 11.69 -0.42
CA ILE A 60 -8.31 12.61 -0.74
C ILE A 60 -8.62 12.60 -2.24
N LEU A 61 -7.59 12.71 -3.08
CA LEU A 61 -7.76 12.72 -4.53
C LEU A 61 -8.21 11.36 -5.09
N THR A 62 -7.71 10.26 -4.52
CA THR A 62 -8.13 8.91 -4.89
C THR A 62 -9.61 8.70 -4.56
N ASP A 63 -10.05 9.07 -3.36
CA ASP A 63 -11.44 8.90 -2.93
C ASP A 63 -12.39 9.72 -3.84
N LEU A 64 -12.06 10.98 -4.12
CA LEU A 64 -12.81 11.82 -5.07
C LEU A 64 -12.87 11.24 -6.48
N ALA A 65 -11.75 10.71 -6.98
CA ALA A 65 -11.71 10.08 -8.30
C ALA A 65 -12.55 8.81 -8.36
N GLN A 66 -12.53 7.99 -7.31
CA GLN A 66 -13.35 6.78 -7.21
C GLN A 66 -14.83 7.10 -7.17
N GLU A 67 -15.24 8.10 -6.38
CA GLU A 67 -16.64 8.57 -6.34
C GLU A 67 -17.11 9.04 -7.71
N TRP A 68 -16.32 9.87 -8.39
CA TRP A 68 -16.66 10.35 -9.72
C TRP A 68 -16.74 9.21 -10.74
N LEU A 69 -15.77 8.29 -10.75
CA LEU A 69 -15.78 7.14 -11.65
C LEU A 69 -16.98 6.21 -11.38
N ALA A 70 -17.33 5.97 -10.12
CA ALA A 70 -18.49 5.16 -9.76
C ALA A 70 -19.80 5.78 -10.25
N ALA A 71 -19.92 7.11 -10.13
CA ALA A 71 -21.10 7.85 -10.59
C ALA A 71 -21.20 7.95 -12.13
N ASN A 72 -20.09 7.77 -12.86
CA ASN A 72 -20.00 7.94 -14.31
C ASN A 72 -19.62 6.64 -15.05
N LYS A 73 -19.81 5.48 -14.43
CA LYS A 73 -19.70 4.19 -15.12
C LYS A 73 -20.92 4.03 -16.05
N THR A 74 -20.65 4.06 -17.35
CA THR A 74 -21.58 3.65 -18.42
C THR A 74 -21.84 2.15 -18.42
#